data_AF-A0A565CT12-F1
#
_entry.id   AF-A0A565CT12-F1
#
_cell.length_a   1.000
_cell.length_b   1.000
_cell.length_c   1.000
_cell.angle_alpha   90.00
_cell.angle_beta   90.00
_cell.angle_gamma   90.00
#
_symmetry.space_group_name_H-M   'P 1'
#
loop_
_entity.id
_entity.type
_entity.pdbx_description
1 polymer ?
#
loop_
_entity_poly.entity_id
_entity_poly.type
_entity_poly.pdbx_seq_one_letter_code
_entity_poly.pdbx_strand_id
1 'polypeptide(L)'
;MLLRSIRTVERLRNVTTCSFSRYLPSSSSSQRRCNVVRSYLPHRVTTETAFSSHIYSRDENQYTTASAPVSPWRRKAGKGNPDSPAVDAVELALDSVVKIFTVSTSPSYFLPWQNKSQRESMGSGFVISGRKIITNAHVVADHSFVLVRKHGSPIKHRAEVQAVGHECDLAILVIDSEVFWEGMNSLELGDIPFLQEAVSVVGYPQGGDNISVTKGVVSRVEPTQYVHGATQLMAIQIDAAINPGNSGGPAIMGNKVAGVAFQNLSGAENIGYIIPTPVIKHFITGVEECGKYIGFCSMGVSCQPMENAQIRNNFQMSPDMTGVLISKINPLSDAHRIMKKDDVILAFDGVPIANDGTVPFRNRERITFDHLVSMKKPDETALVKVLREGVEHEFSITLKPLQPLVPVHQFDQLPSYYIFAGFVFVPLTQPYLHEYGEDWYNTSPRGLCERALKELPKKAGQQLVIVSQVLVDDINTGYERLAELQVKKVNGVEVDNLRHLCQLIENCDTVNLRLDLDDERVIVLNYQSARIATSLILKRHRIASAISSDLLIEQNPATELASCSAV
;
A
#
# COMPACT_ATOMS: atom_id res chain seq x y z
N MET A 1 17.03 20.16 -54.34
CA MET A 1 18.07 20.42 -55.37
C MET A 1 19.24 21.09 -54.66
N LEU A 2 20.26 20.38 -54.17
CA LEU A 2 21.57 20.02 -54.77
C LEU A 2 22.47 19.85 -53.50
N LEU A 3 23.51 19.03 -53.36
CA LEU A 3 24.24 18.04 -54.17
C LEU A 3 25.15 17.25 -53.21
N ARG A 4 25.51 16.03 -53.63
CA ARG A 4 26.41 15.05 -53.01
C ARG A 4 27.90 15.48 -53.06
N SER A 5 28.76 14.89 -52.21
CA SER A 5 29.95 14.07 -52.58
C SER A 5 30.83 13.82 -51.34
N ILE A 6 30.97 12.60 -50.79
CA ILE A 6 31.98 11.55 -51.07
C ILE A 6 33.45 12.03 -51.13
N ARG A 7 34.27 11.56 -50.18
CA ARG A 7 35.69 11.17 -50.36
C ARG A 7 36.05 9.97 -49.47
N THR A 8 36.74 9.02 -50.08
CA THR A 8 37.26 7.73 -49.57
C THR A 8 38.78 7.83 -49.40
N VAL A 9 39.42 6.96 -48.59
CA VAL A 9 40.60 6.10 -48.93
C VAL A 9 41.34 5.58 -47.67
N GLU A 10 41.28 4.24 -47.53
CA GLU A 10 42.28 3.20 -47.20
C GLU A 10 43.47 3.41 -46.22
N ARG A 11 43.68 2.39 -45.37
CA ARG A 11 44.97 1.67 -45.27
C ARG A 11 44.79 0.17 -44.88
N LEU A 12 45.17 -0.68 -45.84
CA LEU A 12 45.49 -2.13 -45.82
C LEU A 12 46.68 -2.42 -44.85
N ARG A 13 47.02 -3.60 -44.29
CA ARG A 13 47.15 -5.04 -44.69
C ARG A 13 47.75 -5.74 -43.42
N ASN A 14 47.62 -7.01 -43.04
CA ASN A 14 48.07 -8.25 -43.69
C ASN A 14 47.77 -9.49 -42.81
N VAL A 15 47.73 -10.65 -43.48
CA VAL A 15 47.39 -12.02 -43.07
C VAL A 15 48.65 -12.89 -42.88
N THR A 16 48.61 -13.93 -42.00
CA THR A 16 49.06 -15.36 -42.19
C THR A 16 49.20 -16.06 -40.82
N THR A 17 48.36 -17.02 -40.40
CA THR A 17 48.39 -18.51 -40.61
C THR A 17 49.65 -19.26 -40.15
N CYS A 18 49.52 -20.16 -39.16
CA CYS A 18 50.15 -21.48 -39.15
C CYS A 18 49.46 -22.44 -38.13
N SER A 19 49.71 -23.73 -38.29
CA SER A 19 48.79 -24.86 -38.09
C SER A 19 49.22 -25.91 -37.04
N PHE A 20 48.22 -26.69 -36.56
CA PHE A 20 48.23 -28.08 -36.06
C PHE A 20 49.26 -28.57 -35.02
N SER A 21 48.78 -29.10 -33.87
CA SER A 21 49.03 -30.50 -33.46
C SER A 21 48.18 -30.94 -32.25
N ARG A 22 47.76 -32.21 -32.26
CA ARG A 22 47.01 -32.94 -31.22
C ARG A 22 47.95 -33.40 -30.10
N TYR A 23 47.51 -33.37 -28.84
CA TYR A 23 47.81 -34.38 -27.81
C TYR A 23 46.73 -34.35 -26.70
N LEU A 24 46.09 -35.48 -26.45
CA LEU A 24 45.38 -35.86 -25.20
C LEU A 24 46.34 -36.74 -24.36
N PRO A 25 46.01 -37.16 -23.12
CA PRO A 25 45.38 -36.46 -22.00
C PRO A 25 46.22 -36.59 -20.70
N SER A 26 45.97 -35.79 -19.66
CA SER A 26 46.34 -36.18 -18.29
C SER A 26 45.45 -35.54 -17.23
N SER A 27 44.92 -36.40 -16.37
CA SER A 27 44.16 -36.17 -15.15
C SER A 27 44.74 -35.10 -14.21
N SER A 28 43.88 -34.25 -13.67
CA SER A 28 43.88 -33.98 -12.22
C SER A 28 42.57 -33.32 -11.78
N SER A 29 42.09 -33.82 -10.66
CA SER A 29 40.98 -33.37 -9.84
C SER A 29 41.00 -31.86 -9.55
N SER A 30 39.91 -31.15 -9.87
CA SER A 30 39.60 -29.88 -9.24
C SER A 30 38.28 -30.01 -8.47
N GLN A 31 38.41 -30.22 -7.16
CA GLN A 31 37.35 -29.97 -6.18
C GLN A 31 36.84 -28.53 -6.37
N ARG A 32 35.59 -28.38 -6.82
CA ARG A 32 34.87 -27.13 -6.66
C ARG A 32 34.40 -27.03 -5.21
N ARG A 33 34.79 -25.92 -4.58
CA ARG A 33 34.40 -25.52 -3.24
C ARG A 33 32.88 -25.48 -3.10
N CYS A 34 32.37 -26.24 -2.14
CA CYS A 34 31.11 -25.98 -1.47
C CYS A 34 31.22 -24.63 -0.75
N ASN A 35 30.39 -23.65 -1.11
CA ASN A 35 30.12 -22.52 -0.24
C ASN A 35 28.98 -22.94 0.70
N VAL A 36 29.38 -23.35 1.90
CA VAL A 36 28.52 -23.48 3.07
C VAL A 36 28.08 -22.08 3.48
N VAL A 37 26.78 -21.86 3.59
CA VAL A 37 26.16 -20.67 4.16
C VAL A 37 26.61 -20.59 5.63
N ARG A 38 27.45 -19.59 5.94
CA ARG A 38 27.89 -19.28 7.30
C ARG A 38 26.85 -18.34 7.92
N SER A 39 26.25 -18.79 9.02
CA SER A 39 25.41 -17.99 9.91
C SER A 39 26.18 -16.78 10.45
N TYR A 40 25.67 -15.57 10.19
CA TYR A 40 26.15 -14.35 10.83
C TYR A 40 25.34 -14.10 12.12
N LEU A 41 26.03 -14.18 13.26
CA LEU A 41 25.61 -13.59 14.54
C LEU A 41 26.26 -12.19 14.63
N PRO A 42 25.59 -11.16 15.15
CA PRO A 42 26.20 -9.85 15.31
C PRO A 42 27.13 -9.80 16.54
N HIS A 43 28.34 -9.27 16.33
CA HIS A 43 29.31 -8.98 17.38
C HIS A 43 28.86 -7.79 18.25
N ARG A 44 28.84 -8.01 19.57
CA ARG A 44 28.89 -6.97 20.60
C ARG A 44 30.30 -6.36 20.62
N VAL A 45 30.37 -5.03 20.56
CA VAL A 45 31.55 -4.27 20.97
C VAL A 45 31.38 -3.93 22.44
N THR A 46 32.21 -4.53 23.29
CA THR A 46 32.38 -4.20 24.70
C THR A 46 33.66 -3.38 24.87
N THR A 47 33.55 -2.15 25.36
CA THR A 47 34.70 -1.36 25.84
C THR A 47 34.96 -1.72 27.31
N GLU A 48 36.15 -2.26 27.57
CA GLU A 48 36.68 -2.53 28.90
C GLU A 48 37.10 -1.22 29.59
N THR A 49 36.73 -1.07 30.87
CA THR A 49 37.44 -0.20 31.82
C THR A 49 37.65 -1.00 33.10
N ALA A 50 38.93 -1.18 33.44
CA ALA A 50 39.42 -1.95 34.57
C ALA A 50 39.11 -1.27 35.90
N PHE A 51 38.60 -2.04 36.86
CA PHE A 51 38.50 -1.67 38.27
C PHE A 51 39.73 -2.19 39.03
N SER A 52 40.45 -1.27 39.69
CA SER A 52 41.42 -1.58 40.74
C SER A 52 40.76 -1.33 42.09
N SER A 53 40.84 -2.32 42.97
CA SER A 53 40.35 -2.31 44.34
C SER A 53 41.33 -1.61 45.28
N HIS A 54 40.88 -0.61 46.04
CA HIS A 54 41.49 -0.20 47.31
C HIS A 54 40.43 -0.11 48.41
N ILE A 55 40.76 -0.77 49.52
CA ILE A 55 40.07 -0.87 50.80
C ILE A 55 40.16 0.48 51.53
N TYR A 56 39.10 0.92 52.24
CA TYR A 56 39.19 1.41 53.63
C TYR A 56 37.80 1.60 54.27
N SER A 57 37.66 0.91 55.41
CA SER A 57 36.91 1.18 56.66
C SER A 57 35.49 1.75 56.71
N ARG A 58 34.70 1.01 57.49
CA ARG A 58 33.46 1.39 58.20
C ARG A 58 33.64 2.66 59.03
N ASP A 59 32.62 3.50 58.99
CA ASP A 59 32.13 4.23 60.17
C ASP A 59 30.60 4.26 60.16
N GLU A 60 30.03 3.89 61.30
CA GLU A 60 28.62 4.00 61.64
C GLU A 60 28.28 5.48 61.89
N ASN A 61 27.17 5.97 61.35
CA ASN A 61 26.30 6.84 62.15
C ASN A 61 24.87 6.94 61.60
N GLN A 62 23.96 6.95 62.57
CA GLN A 62 22.51 6.89 62.46
C GLN A 62 21.92 8.09 61.72
N TYR A 63 21.03 7.83 60.75
CA TYR A 63 20.12 8.83 60.21
C TYR A 63 18.71 8.59 60.74
N THR A 64 18.28 9.50 61.61
CA THR A 64 16.91 9.71 62.06
C THR A 64 16.03 10.17 60.89
N THR A 65 14.85 9.57 60.81
CA THR A 65 13.77 9.89 59.87
C THR A 65 13.10 11.21 60.26
N ALA A 66 13.05 12.16 59.32
CA ALA A 66 12.14 13.29 59.39
C ALA A 66 11.54 13.55 58.00
N SER A 67 10.27 13.20 57.85
CA SER A 67 9.42 13.46 56.68
C SER A 67 8.98 14.92 56.66
N ALA A 68 9.39 15.69 55.65
CA ALA A 68 8.83 17.01 55.35
C ALA A 68 7.74 16.88 54.25
N PRO A 69 6.59 17.57 54.37
CA PRO A 69 5.54 17.52 53.36
C PRO A 69 5.89 18.40 52.15
N VAL A 70 5.75 17.83 50.95
CA VAL A 70 5.90 18.54 49.68
C VAL A 70 4.70 19.48 49.49
N SER A 71 4.95 20.79 49.48
CA SER A 71 3.94 21.80 49.16
C SER A 71 3.77 21.94 47.64
N PRO A 72 2.55 22.08 47.11
CA PRO A 72 2.35 22.29 45.68
C PRO A 72 2.74 23.72 45.30
N TRP A 73 3.67 23.85 44.34
CA TRP A 73 4.00 25.13 43.72
C TRP A 73 2.81 25.63 42.90
N ARG A 74 1.99 26.48 43.51
CA ARG A 74 0.94 27.24 42.81
C ARG A 74 1.63 28.37 42.02
N ARG A 75 1.95 28.13 40.75
CA ARG A 75 2.34 29.21 39.83
C ARG A 75 1.15 30.15 39.65
N LYS A 76 1.34 31.43 39.98
CA LYS A 76 0.43 32.50 39.56
C LYS A 76 0.41 32.52 38.04
N ALA A 77 -0.77 32.29 37.45
CA ALA A 77 -1.00 32.50 36.03
C ALA A 77 -0.70 33.97 35.69
N GLY A 78 0.38 34.21 34.96
CA GLY A 78 0.54 35.45 34.22
C GLY A 78 -0.54 35.48 33.14
N LYS A 79 -1.28 36.58 33.05
CA LYS A 79 -2.27 36.82 31.99
C LYS A 79 -1.52 36.87 30.65
N GLY A 80 -1.45 35.73 29.96
CA GLY A 80 -1.22 35.68 28.53
C GLY A 80 -2.45 36.21 27.80
N ASN A 81 -2.24 36.81 26.63
CA ASN A 81 -3.32 37.38 25.81
C ASN A 81 -4.33 36.28 25.42
N PRO A 82 -5.64 36.41 25.72
CA PRO A 82 -6.65 35.39 25.41
C PRO A 82 -6.85 35.15 23.90
N ASP A 83 -6.46 36.10 23.05
CA ASP A 83 -6.78 36.09 21.61
C ASP A 83 -5.77 35.30 20.75
N SER A 84 -5.15 34.24 21.28
CA SER A 84 -4.22 33.42 20.51
C SER A 84 -4.92 32.16 19.99
N PRO A 85 -5.05 31.95 18.65
CA PRO A 85 -5.75 30.78 18.09
C PRO A 85 -5.09 29.43 18.43
N ALA A 86 -3.90 29.43 19.05
CA ALA A 86 -3.24 28.22 19.53
C ALA A 86 -3.81 27.71 20.86
N VAL A 87 -4.37 28.58 21.70
CA VAL A 87 -4.94 28.19 23.01
C VAL A 87 -6.28 27.48 22.79
N ASP A 88 -7.11 28.00 21.89
CA ASP A 88 -8.42 27.42 21.57
C ASP A 88 -8.32 26.02 20.92
N ALA A 89 -7.38 25.83 20.00
CA ALA A 89 -7.16 24.54 19.33
C ALA A 89 -6.65 23.46 20.30
N VAL A 90 -5.82 23.84 21.29
CA VAL A 90 -5.32 22.92 22.32
C VAL A 90 -6.46 22.49 23.24
N GLU A 91 -7.27 23.44 23.69
CA GLU A 91 -8.39 23.15 24.60
C GLU A 91 -9.45 22.25 23.95
N LEU A 92 -9.82 22.52 22.70
CA LEU A 92 -10.71 21.65 21.90
C LEU A 92 -10.15 20.24 21.71
N ALA A 93 -8.83 20.11 21.56
CA ALA A 93 -8.19 18.84 21.28
C ALA A 93 -8.00 17.95 22.52
N LEU A 94 -7.87 18.54 23.72
CA LEU A 94 -7.69 17.77 24.96
C LEU A 94 -8.84 16.79 25.23
N ASP A 95 -10.08 17.20 24.94
CA ASP A 95 -11.29 16.40 25.20
C ASP A 95 -11.79 15.63 23.97
N SER A 96 -11.05 15.67 22.87
CA SER A 96 -11.49 15.07 21.59
C SER A 96 -10.47 14.09 21.00
N VAL A 97 -9.18 14.26 21.33
CA VAL A 97 -8.07 13.46 20.80
C VAL A 97 -7.77 12.29 21.73
N VAL A 98 -7.51 11.12 21.14
CA VAL A 98 -7.30 9.87 21.86
C VAL A 98 -6.05 9.16 21.40
N LYS A 99 -5.44 8.40 22.31
CA LYS A 99 -4.31 7.54 22.00
C LYS A 99 -4.81 6.15 21.65
N ILE A 100 -4.32 5.61 20.54
CA ILE A 100 -4.68 4.28 20.03
C ILE A 100 -3.51 3.34 20.25
N PHE A 101 -3.81 2.13 20.70
CA PHE A 101 -2.87 1.03 20.86
C PHE A 101 -3.37 -0.13 20.02
N THR A 102 -2.54 -0.60 19.10
CA THR A 102 -2.89 -1.69 18.20
C THR A 102 -1.93 -2.84 18.41
N VAL A 103 -2.49 -4.02 18.58
CA VAL A 103 -1.79 -5.29 18.45
C VAL A 103 -2.04 -5.79 17.04
N SER A 104 -0.99 -5.98 16.25
CA SER A 104 -1.08 -6.44 14.86
C SER A 104 -0.31 -7.73 14.63
N THR A 105 -0.83 -8.54 13.72
CA THR A 105 -0.24 -9.83 13.34
C THR A 105 -0.40 -10.03 11.83
N SER A 106 0.57 -9.51 11.07
CA SER A 106 0.60 -9.65 9.61
C SER A 106 0.88 -11.09 9.15
N PRO A 107 0.29 -11.56 8.04
CA PRO A 107 0.59 -12.88 7.48
C PRO A 107 2.01 -12.97 6.89
N SER A 108 2.52 -14.20 6.72
CA SER A 108 3.66 -14.47 5.85
C SER A 108 3.17 -14.79 4.43
N TYR A 109 3.74 -14.18 3.41
CA TYR A 109 3.35 -14.46 2.02
C TYR A 109 4.13 -15.64 1.41
N PHE A 110 5.32 -15.94 1.90
CA PHE A 110 6.05 -17.18 1.55
C PHE A 110 5.45 -18.43 2.20
N LEU A 111 4.97 -18.29 3.44
CA LEU A 111 4.30 -19.34 4.21
C LEU A 111 2.87 -18.88 4.57
N PRO A 112 1.94 -18.85 3.60
CA PRO A 112 0.61 -18.25 3.74
C PRO A 112 -0.30 -18.89 4.79
N TRP A 113 0.07 -20.06 5.30
CA TRP A 113 -0.57 -20.71 6.46
C TRP A 113 -0.02 -20.24 7.83
N GLN A 114 0.92 -19.30 7.85
CA GLN A 114 1.54 -18.77 9.07
C GLN A 114 1.42 -17.26 9.16
N ASN A 115 1.34 -16.80 10.40
CA ASN A 115 1.43 -15.40 10.76
C ASN A 115 2.84 -15.05 11.25
N LYS A 116 3.26 -13.82 11.00
CA LYS A 116 4.49 -13.26 11.59
C LYS A 116 4.29 -13.02 13.10
N SER A 117 5.38 -12.73 13.80
CA SER A 117 5.30 -12.39 15.22
C SER A 117 4.44 -11.17 15.46
N GLN A 118 3.60 -11.24 16.49
CA GLN A 118 2.77 -10.14 16.96
C GLN A 118 3.62 -8.89 17.25
N ARG A 119 3.09 -7.73 16.88
CA ARG A 119 3.70 -6.42 17.12
C ARG A 119 2.72 -5.49 17.81
N GLU A 120 3.26 -4.56 18.59
CA GLU A 120 2.50 -3.48 19.20
C GLU A 120 2.89 -2.16 18.52
N SER A 121 1.88 -1.38 18.17
CA SER A 121 2.02 -0.03 17.64
C SER A 121 1.12 0.93 18.39
N MET A 122 1.42 2.22 18.27
CA MET A 122 0.61 3.29 18.82
C MET A 122 0.40 4.37 17.77
N GLY A 123 -0.76 5.01 17.86
CA GLY A 123 -1.14 6.14 17.01
C GLY A 123 -2.09 7.07 17.74
N SER A 124 -2.62 8.03 17.00
CA SER A 124 -3.59 9.00 17.48
C SER A 124 -4.91 8.84 16.74
N GLY A 125 -5.98 9.33 17.34
CA GLY A 125 -7.28 9.46 16.70
C GLY A 125 -8.05 10.61 17.31
N PHE A 126 -9.19 10.95 16.74
CA PHE A 126 -10.07 11.96 17.31
C PHE A 126 -11.54 11.63 17.09
N VAL A 127 -12.37 12.12 18.01
CA VAL A 127 -13.81 11.91 17.99
C VAL A 127 -14.46 12.82 16.94
N ILE A 128 -15.33 12.23 16.14
CA ILE A 128 -16.25 12.92 15.22
C ILE A 128 -17.71 12.65 15.64
N SER A 129 -18.65 13.32 14.98
CA SER A 129 -20.08 13.11 15.22
C SER A 129 -20.48 11.63 15.08
N GLY A 130 -21.51 11.22 15.84
CA GLY A 130 -22.03 9.85 15.78
C GLY A 130 -21.24 8.84 16.60
N ARG A 131 -20.46 9.30 17.60
CA ARG A 131 -19.67 8.42 18.50
C ARG A 131 -18.70 7.52 17.72
N LYS A 132 -17.99 8.13 16.78
CA LYS A 132 -16.97 7.50 15.94
C LYS A 132 -15.63 8.17 16.20
N ILE A 133 -14.55 7.41 16.07
CA ILE A 133 -13.18 7.91 16.11
C ILE A 133 -12.57 7.74 14.72
N ILE A 134 -11.98 8.81 14.18
CA ILE A 134 -11.16 8.73 12.97
C ILE A 134 -9.70 8.52 13.37
N THR A 135 -9.01 7.65 12.64
CA THR A 135 -7.57 7.46 12.70
C THR A 135 -7.04 7.06 11.31
N ASN A 136 -5.75 6.76 11.19
CA ASN A 136 -5.19 6.21 9.97
C ASN A 136 -5.41 4.70 9.84
N ALA A 137 -5.51 4.22 8.61
CA ALA A 137 -5.60 2.79 8.33
C ALA A 137 -4.32 2.06 8.77
N HIS A 138 -3.13 2.64 8.56
CA HIS A 138 -1.87 2.00 8.96
C HIS A 138 -1.71 1.86 10.49
N VAL A 139 -2.42 2.66 11.28
CA VAL A 139 -2.42 2.53 12.75
C VAL A 139 -3.14 1.24 13.18
N VAL A 140 -4.10 0.76 12.39
CA VAL A 140 -4.93 -0.41 12.69
C VAL A 140 -4.81 -1.53 11.66
N ALA A 141 -3.81 -1.49 10.78
CA ALA A 141 -3.59 -2.51 9.77
C ALA A 141 -3.16 -3.84 10.42
N ASP A 142 -3.72 -4.95 9.91
CA ASP A 142 -3.53 -6.32 10.40
C ASP A 142 -3.83 -6.47 11.91
N HIS A 143 -4.75 -5.66 12.43
CA HIS A 143 -5.07 -5.64 13.85
C HIS A 143 -5.70 -6.97 14.30
N SER A 144 -5.27 -7.43 15.46
CA SER A 144 -5.93 -8.51 16.23
C SER A 144 -6.60 -7.96 17.49
N PHE A 145 -6.15 -6.80 17.98
CA PHE A 145 -6.73 -6.15 19.14
C PHE A 145 -6.44 -4.64 19.12
N VAL A 146 -7.47 -3.82 19.39
CA VAL A 146 -7.36 -2.35 19.42
C VAL A 146 -7.88 -1.82 20.74
N LEU A 147 -7.09 -0.96 21.38
CA LEU A 147 -7.44 -0.22 22.59
C LEU A 147 -7.33 1.28 22.36
N VAL A 148 -8.18 2.05 23.02
CA VAL A 148 -8.19 3.52 22.95
C VAL A 148 -8.16 4.09 24.36
N ARG A 149 -7.43 5.17 24.56
CA ARG A 149 -7.32 5.88 25.84
C ARG A 149 -7.55 7.37 25.67
N LYS A 150 -8.41 7.93 26.52
CA LYS A 150 -8.65 9.38 26.60
C LYS A 150 -7.44 10.13 27.13
N HIS A 151 -7.33 11.42 26.82
CA HIS A 151 -6.40 12.29 27.52
C HIS A 151 -6.70 12.32 29.03
N GLY A 152 -5.67 12.37 29.87
CA GLY A 152 -5.80 12.42 31.33
C GLY A 152 -6.36 11.16 32.02
N SER A 153 -6.86 10.18 31.26
CA SER A 153 -7.39 8.93 31.82
C SER A 153 -6.35 7.82 31.77
N PRO A 154 -6.18 7.02 32.84
CA PRO A 154 -5.35 5.81 32.81
C PRO A 154 -6.07 4.62 32.14
N ILE A 155 -7.39 4.72 31.92
CA ILE A 155 -8.24 3.60 31.49
C ILE A 155 -8.20 3.43 29.98
N LYS A 156 -7.85 2.21 29.54
CA LYS A 156 -7.94 1.80 28.13
C LYS A 156 -9.29 1.13 27.88
N HIS A 157 -9.97 1.53 26.82
CA HIS A 157 -11.22 0.96 26.37
C HIS A 157 -10.99 0.14 25.11
N ARG A 158 -11.67 -1.01 24.98
CA ARG A 158 -11.64 -1.80 23.76
C ARG A 158 -12.38 -1.05 22.65
N ALA A 159 -11.77 -1.00 21.47
CA ALA A 159 -12.38 -0.46 20.27
C ALA A 159 -12.50 -1.54 19.20
N GLU A 160 -13.50 -1.40 18.34
CA GLU A 160 -13.69 -2.20 17.15
C GLU A 160 -13.45 -1.34 15.91
N VAL A 161 -12.84 -1.94 14.90
CA VAL A 161 -12.60 -1.29 13.61
C VAL A 161 -13.86 -1.46 12.76
N GLN A 162 -14.63 -0.38 12.60
CA GLN A 162 -15.88 -0.37 11.83
C GLN A 162 -15.60 -0.39 10.32
N ALA A 163 -14.61 0.38 9.86
CA ALA A 163 -14.24 0.47 8.45
C ALA A 163 -12.78 0.88 8.28
N VAL A 164 -12.16 0.39 7.22
CA VAL A 164 -10.78 0.73 6.83
C VAL A 164 -10.73 1.05 5.34
N GLY A 165 -10.17 2.21 5.02
CA GLY A 165 -9.85 2.63 3.66
C GLY A 165 -8.35 2.76 3.51
N HIS A 166 -7.68 1.68 3.07
CA HIS A 166 -6.22 1.67 2.90
C HIS A 166 -5.75 2.68 1.85
N GLU A 167 -6.49 2.86 0.76
CA GLU A 167 -6.13 3.80 -0.34
C GLU A 167 -6.00 5.24 0.15
N CYS A 168 -6.92 5.69 1.03
CA CYS A 168 -6.89 7.01 1.66
C CYS A 168 -6.24 7.02 3.05
N ASP A 169 -5.71 5.89 3.52
CA ASP A 169 -5.14 5.74 4.86
C ASP A 169 -6.04 6.24 5.99
N LEU A 170 -7.33 5.87 5.99
CA LEU A 170 -8.30 6.24 7.02
C LEU A 170 -8.99 5.00 7.61
N ALA A 171 -9.31 5.07 8.90
CA ALA A 171 -10.12 4.07 9.58
C ALA A 171 -11.13 4.70 10.54
N ILE A 172 -12.25 4.03 10.73
CA ILE A 172 -13.29 4.39 11.72
C ILE A 172 -13.25 3.36 12.85
N LEU A 173 -13.12 3.85 14.09
CA LEU A 173 -13.24 3.04 15.29
C LEU A 173 -14.53 3.37 16.05
N VAL A 174 -15.12 2.34 16.66
CA VAL A 174 -16.27 2.45 17.54
C VAL A 174 -15.97 1.81 18.89
N ILE A 175 -16.62 2.32 19.94
CA ILE A 175 -16.43 1.87 21.33
C ILE A 175 -17.81 1.76 21.98
N ASP A 176 -18.16 0.57 22.47
CA ASP A 176 -19.46 0.32 23.11
C ASP A 176 -19.60 0.92 24.51
N SER A 177 -18.48 1.19 25.17
CA SER A 177 -18.46 1.67 26.56
C SER A 177 -18.98 3.12 26.67
N GLU A 178 -20.18 3.31 27.22
CA GLU A 178 -20.75 4.65 27.48
C GLU A 178 -19.83 5.57 28.31
N VAL A 179 -19.14 5.00 29.29
CA VAL A 179 -18.18 5.71 30.16
C VAL A 179 -17.01 6.31 29.37
N PHE A 180 -16.67 5.73 28.22
CA PHE A 180 -15.68 6.33 27.32
C PHE A 180 -16.21 7.66 26.77
N TRP A 181 -17.46 7.71 26.33
CA TRP A 181 -18.05 8.89 25.68
C TRP A 181 -18.39 10.03 26.65
N GLU A 182 -18.49 9.76 27.95
CA GLU A 182 -18.63 10.80 28.97
C GLU A 182 -17.47 11.81 28.93
N GLY A 183 -17.83 13.08 28.70
CA GLY A 183 -16.89 14.20 28.61
C GLY A 183 -16.14 14.32 27.28
N MET A 184 -16.42 13.46 26.29
CA MET A 184 -15.80 13.57 24.96
C MET A 184 -16.57 14.57 24.09
N ASN A 185 -15.84 15.44 23.39
CA ASN A 185 -16.40 16.35 22.41
C ASN A 185 -16.08 15.86 20.99
N SER A 186 -17.03 16.04 20.06
CA SER A 186 -16.78 15.76 18.65
C SER A 186 -16.19 16.97 17.93
N LEU A 187 -15.16 16.74 17.13
CA LEU A 187 -14.61 17.77 16.25
C LEU A 187 -15.38 17.85 14.93
N GLU A 188 -15.63 19.08 14.48
CA GLU A 188 -16.25 19.34 13.17
C GLU A 188 -15.21 19.38 12.05
N LEU A 189 -15.53 18.77 10.91
CA LEU A 189 -14.72 18.85 9.70
C LEU A 189 -14.90 20.22 9.03
N GLY A 190 -13.80 20.91 8.78
CA GLY A 190 -13.76 22.19 8.08
C GLY A 190 -13.58 22.07 6.57
N ASP A 191 -13.14 23.18 5.97
CA ASP A 191 -12.81 23.29 4.55
C ASP A 191 -11.31 23.08 4.31
N ILE A 192 -10.91 23.02 3.04
CA ILE A 192 -9.51 22.88 2.66
C ILE A 192 -8.78 24.21 2.96
N PRO A 193 -7.73 24.21 3.80
CA PRO A 193 -7.00 25.43 4.14
C PRO A 193 -6.22 25.99 2.94
N PHE A 194 -6.15 27.31 2.83
CA PHE A 194 -5.35 28.01 1.83
C PHE A 194 -3.86 27.98 2.17
N LEU A 195 -3.01 28.24 1.18
CA LEU A 195 -1.57 28.39 1.40
C LEU A 195 -1.30 29.45 2.48
N GLN A 196 -0.30 29.18 3.33
CA GLN A 196 0.12 30.01 4.47
C GLN A 196 -0.86 30.08 5.65
N GLU A 197 -2.02 29.42 5.59
CA GLU A 197 -2.91 29.34 6.75
C GLU A 197 -2.30 28.49 7.87
N ALA A 198 -2.49 28.94 9.12
CA ALA A 198 -1.95 28.28 10.29
C ALA A 198 -2.72 27.01 10.61
N VAL A 199 -1.99 25.92 10.86
CA VAL A 199 -2.52 24.61 11.21
C VAL A 199 -1.77 24.07 12.42
N SER A 200 -2.52 23.49 13.36
CA SER A 200 -1.97 22.81 14.54
C SER A 200 -2.30 21.33 14.46
N VAL A 201 -1.29 20.47 14.49
CA VAL A 201 -1.46 19.02 14.57
C VAL A 201 -1.41 18.60 16.03
N VAL A 202 -2.40 17.81 16.43
CA VAL A 202 -2.51 17.31 17.80
C VAL A 202 -2.48 15.80 17.82
N GLY A 203 -1.68 15.21 18.71
CA GLY A 203 -1.55 13.76 18.79
C GLY A 203 -0.67 13.29 19.95
N TYR A 204 -0.33 12.01 19.94
CA TYR A 204 0.48 11.34 20.94
C TYR A 204 1.78 10.83 20.30
N PRO A 205 2.92 11.50 20.52
CA PRO A 205 4.18 11.08 19.93
C PRO A 205 4.63 9.74 20.51
N GLN A 206 5.40 9.00 19.73
CA GLN A 206 5.96 7.71 20.14
C GLN A 206 6.78 7.84 21.43
N GLY A 207 6.58 6.91 22.36
CA GLY A 207 7.31 6.85 23.64
C GLY A 207 6.78 7.77 24.74
N GLY A 208 5.78 8.61 24.46
CA GLY A 208 5.14 9.48 25.46
C GLY A 208 3.64 9.19 25.64
N ASP A 209 3.12 9.45 26.83
CA ASP A 209 1.69 9.33 27.15
C ASP A 209 0.95 10.68 27.19
N ASN A 210 1.70 11.77 27.08
CA ASN A 210 1.16 13.12 27.01
C ASN A 210 0.83 13.51 25.58
N ILE A 211 -0.16 14.39 25.46
CA ILE A 211 -0.51 15.01 24.19
C ILE A 211 0.61 15.95 23.74
N SER A 212 0.84 16.01 22.44
CA SER A 212 1.77 16.91 21.78
C SER A 212 1.02 17.74 20.75
N VAL A 213 1.44 18.99 20.62
CA VAL A 213 0.90 19.92 19.63
C VAL A 213 2.05 20.49 18.84
N THR A 214 2.02 20.30 17.52
CA THR A 214 2.96 20.92 16.60
C THR A 214 2.21 21.91 15.72
N LYS A 215 2.77 23.09 15.54
CA LYS A 215 2.14 24.16 14.77
C LYS A 215 2.99 24.47 13.54
N GLY A 216 2.31 24.73 12.45
CA GLY A 216 2.91 25.16 11.20
C GLY A 216 1.91 25.92 10.35
N VAL A 217 2.20 25.99 9.06
CA VAL A 217 1.34 26.54 8.03
C VAL A 217 1.18 25.55 6.88
N VAL A 218 0.17 25.79 6.05
CA VAL A 218 0.00 25.06 4.80
C VAL A 218 1.04 25.52 3.78
N SER A 219 1.89 24.58 3.37
CA SER A 219 2.95 24.81 2.39
C SER A 219 2.49 24.52 0.97
N ARG A 220 1.64 23.49 0.78
CA ARG A 220 1.18 23.06 -0.54
C ARG A 220 -0.10 22.24 -0.47
N VAL A 221 -0.90 22.24 -1.53
CA VAL A 221 -1.98 21.27 -1.75
C VAL A 221 -1.76 20.64 -3.11
N GLU A 222 -1.48 19.34 -3.13
CA GLU A 222 -1.17 18.61 -4.37
C GLU A 222 -1.56 17.14 -4.25
N PRO A 223 -1.72 16.42 -5.38
CA PRO A 223 -1.81 14.98 -5.38
C PRO A 223 -0.49 14.39 -4.91
N THR A 224 -0.56 13.52 -3.92
CA THR A 224 0.61 12.86 -3.33
C THR A 224 0.37 11.37 -3.29
N GLN A 225 1.44 10.59 -3.42
CA GLN A 225 1.38 9.14 -3.20
C GLN A 225 1.09 8.86 -1.72
N TYR A 226 -0.03 8.19 -1.44
CA TYR A 226 -0.33 7.65 -0.12
C TYR A 226 0.46 6.35 0.02
N VAL A 227 1.50 6.36 0.85
CA VAL A 227 2.45 5.22 0.93
C VAL A 227 1.75 3.93 1.35
N HIS A 228 0.83 4.00 2.31
CA HIS A 228 0.06 2.85 2.79
C HIS A 228 -0.96 2.33 1.76
N GLY A 229 -1.54 3.23 0.97
CA GLY A 229 -2.60 2.90 0.02
C GLY A 229 -2.15 2.66 -1.41
N ALA A 230 -0.87 2.92 -1.71
CA ALA A 230 -0.29 2.99 -3.04
C ALA A 230 -1.12 3.75 -4.09
N THR A 231 -1.91 4.73 -3.65
CA THR A 231 -2.82 5.51 -4.49
C THR A 231 -2.42 6.98 -4.46
N GLN A 232 -2.60 7.69 -5.57
CA GLN A 232 -2.41 9.14 -5.62
C GLN A 232 -3.73 9.83 -5.31
N LEU A 233 -3.77 10.53 -4.18
CA LEU A 233 -4.92 11.33 -3.76
C LEU A 233 -4.43 12.72 -3.34
N MET A 234 -5.36 13.67 -3.27
CA MET A 234 -5.05 15.00 -2.76
C MET A 234 -4.54 14.91 -1.32
N ALA A 235 -3.38 15.51 -1.05
CA ALA A 235 -2.85 15.73 0.29
C ALA A 235 -2.51 17.20 0.49
N ILE A 236 -2.51 17.64 1.75
CA ILE A 236 -2.04 18.97 2.13
C ILE A 236 -0.68 18.80 2.79
N GLN A 237 0.34 19.47 2.23
CA GLN A 237 1.65 19.58 2.84
C GLN A 237 1.66 20.72 3.85
N ILE A 238 2.19 20.46 5.04
CA ILE A 238 2.41 21.43 6.10
C ILE A 238 3.88 21.44 6.53
N ASP A 239 4.33 22.55 7.10
CA ASP A 239 5.67 22.66 7.69
C ASP A 239 5.72 22.32 9.20
N ALA A 240 4.58 21.88 9.77
CA ALA A 240 4.56 21.35 11.11
C ALA A 240 5.19 19.94 11.14
N ALA A 241 6.02 19.68 12.14
CA ALA A 241 6.57 18.36 12.34
C ALA A 241 5.45 17.34 12.65
N ILE A 242 5.33 16.31 11.82
CA ILE A 242 4.63 15.07 12.20
C ILE A 242 5.70 14.13 12.75
N ASN A 243 5.39 13.38 13.79
CA ASN A 243 6.29 12.35 14.32
C ASN A 243 5.51 11.04 14.40
N PRO A 244 6.18 9.87 14.37
CA PRO A 244 5.53 8.60 14.66
C PRO A 244 4.69 8.71 15.94
N GLY A 245 3.46 8.20 15.89
CA GLY A 245 2.46 8.31 16.96
C GLY A 245 1.45 9.44 16.78
N ASN A 246 1.83 10.59 16.18
CA ASN A 246 0.87 11.66 15.87
C ASN A 246 -0.05 11.29 14.70
N SER A 247 0.35 10.33 13.86
CA SER A 247 -0.46 9.79 12.76
C SER A 247 -1.83 9.34 13.27
N GLY A 248 -2.87 9.78 12.58
CA GLY A 248 -4.29 9.59 12.86
C GLY A 248 -4.90 10.73 13.70
N GLY A 249 -4.07 11.60 14.29
CA GLY A 249 -4.53 12.78 15.01
C GLY A 249 -5.03 13.90 14.08
N PRO A 250 -5.83 14.84 14.60
CA PRO A 250 -6.38 15.93 13.80
C PRO A 250 -5.35 17.02 13.55
N ALA A 251 -5.40 17.58 12.34
CA ALA A 251 -4.90 18.90 12.03
C ALA A 251 -6.02 19.92 12.15
N ILE A 252 -5.86 20.93 13.00
CA ILE A 252 -6.88 21.91 13.36
C ILE A 252 -6.51 23.28 12.76
N MET A 253 -7.49 23.90 12.10
CA MET A 253 -7.47 25.26 11.60
C MET A 253 -8.60 26.05 12.29
N GLY A 254 -8.25 27.05 13.09
CA GLY A 254 -9.21 27.72 13.96
C GLY A 254 -9.82 26.74 14.97
N ASN A 255 -11.12 26.48 14.86
CA ASN A 255 -11.86 25.53 15.68
C ASN A 255 -12.34 24.28 14.92
N LYS A 256 -11.88 24.07 13.68
CA LYS A 256 -12.31 22.96 12.81
C LYS A 256 -11.14 22.10 12.36
N VAL A 257 -11.41 20.85 12.04
CA VAL A 257 -10.43 19.92 11.48
C VAL A 257 -10.19 20.25 10.02
N ALA A 258 -8.95 20.55 9.66
CA ALA A 258 -8.48 20.72 8.29
C ALA A 258 -8.02 19.39 7.65
N GLY A 259 -7.70 18.39 8.46
CA GLY A 259 -7.32 17.07 7.98
C GLY A 259 -6.85 16.10 9.05
N VAL A 260 -6.39 14.92 8.64
CA VAL A 260 -5.80 13.89 9.51
C VAL A 260 -4.30 13.79 9.24
N ALA A 261 -3.45 13.93 10.27
CA ALA A 261 -2.01 13.74 10.12
C ALA A 261 -1.69 12.28 9.77
N PHE A 262 -0.80 12.02 8.81
CA PHE A 262 -0.52 10.62 8.42
C PHE A 262 0.95 10.31 8.10
N GLN A 263 1.57 11.00 7.13
CA GLN A 263 2.92 10.67 6.66
C GLN A 263 3.87 11.87 6.65
N ASN A 264 5.16 11.56 6.75
CA ASN A 264 6.25 12.49 6.44
C ASN A 264 6.97 12.06 5.17
N LEU A 265 7.62 13.01 4.51
CA LEU A 265 8.58 12.68 3.48
C LEU A 265 9.89 12.21 4.12
N SER A 266 10.25 10.93 3.95
CA SER A 266 11.50 10.38 4.47
C SER A 266 12.72 11.17 3.99
N GLY A 267 13.57 11.59 4.93
CA GLY A 267 14.79 12.35 4.63
C GLY A 267 14.59 13.86 4.41
N ALA A 268 13.35 14.37 4.52
CA ALA A 268 13.09 15.80 4.57
C ALA A 268 12.72 16.25 5.99
N GLU A 269 13.29 17.36 6.43
CA GLU A 269 12.93 18.00 7.69
C GLU A 269 11.74 18.95 7.47
N ASN A 270 10.83 19.02 8.44
CA ASN A 270 9.68 19.95 8.43
C ASN A 270 8.78 19.80 7.18
N ILE A 271 8.59 18.57 6.70
CA ILE A 271 7.61 18.24 5.66
C ILE A 271 6.67 17.16 6.19
N GLY A 272 5.50 17.61 6.63
CA GLY A 272 4.39 16.76 7.04
C GLY A 272 3.26 16.79 6.01
N TYR A 273 2.47 15.71 5.96
CA TYR A 273 1.25 15.67 5.16
C TYR A 273 0.03 15.38 6.02
N ILE A 274 -1.08 15.99 5.64
CA ILE A 274 -2.41 15.68 6.18
C ILE A 274 -3.38 15.27 5.07
N ILE A 275 -4.26 14.34 5.42
CA ILE A 275 -5.37 13.88 4.59
C ILE A 275 -6.47 14.96 4.66
N PRO A 276 -6.85 15.59 3.54
CA PRO A 276 -7.73 16.75 3.55
C PRO A 276 -9.19 16.36 3.78
N THR A 277 -10.00 17.31 4.27
CA THR A 277 -11.42 17.06 4.58
C THR A 277 -12.28 16.49 3.45
N PRO A 278 -12.09 16.80 2.14
CA PRO A 278 -12.86 16.16 1.09
C PRO A 278 -12.62 14.65 0.99
N VAL A 279 -11.37 14.21 1.19
CA VAL A 279 -11.03 12.77 1.20
C VAL A 279 -11.65 12.08 2.42
N ILE A 280 -11.60 12.74 3.59
CA ILE A 280 -12.25 12.25 4.81
C ILE A 280 -13.77 12.13 4.62
N LYS A 281 -14.41 13.16 4.04
CA LYS A 281 -15.86 13.17 3.77
C LYS A 281 -16.24 12.07 2.77
N HIS A 282 -15.48 11.91 1.68
CA HIS A 282 -15.71 10.84 0.70
C HIS A 282 -15.65 9.45 1.37
N PHE A 283 -14.64 9.21 2.21
CA PHE A 283 -14.52 7.98 2.99
C PHE A 283 -15.71 7.75 3.94
N ILE A 284 -16.06 8.73 4.77
CA ILE A 284 -17.15 8.63 5.75
C ILE A 284 -18.48 8.39 5.03
N THR A 285 -18.80 9.18 4.00
CA THR A 285 -20.05 9.06 3.25
C THR A 285 -20.15 7.70 2.56
N GLY A 286 -19.06 7.20 1.95
CA GLY A 286 -19.07 5.86 1.34
C GLY A 286 -19.32 4.74 2.35
N VAL A 287 -18.72 4.83 3.54
CA VAL A 287 -18.95 3.86 4.62
C VAL A 287 -20.39 3.94 5.15
N GLU A 288 -20.94 5.14 5.30
CA GLU A 288 -22.31 5.34 5.80
C GLU A 288 -23.38 4.88 4.80
N GLU A 289 -23.16 5.10 3.51
CA GLU A 289 -24.09 4.71 2.45
C GLU A 289 -24.06 3.20 2.17
N CYS A 290 -22.87 2.58 2.18
CA CYS A 290 -22.71 1.18 1.76
C CYS A 290 -22.41 0.19 2.89
N GLY A 291 -22.24 0.68 4.13
CA GLY A 291 -21.81 -0.12 5.28
C GLY A 291 -20.34 -0.60 5.22
N LYS A 292 -19.61 -0.27 4.15
CA LYS A 292 -18.21 -0.65 3.93
C LYS A 292 -17.49 0.39 3.08
N TYR A 293 -16.17 0.38 3.13
CA TYR A 293 -15.36 1.22 2.26
C TYR A 293 -15.47 0.79 0.78
N ILE A 294 -15.65 1.76 -0.12
CA ILE A 294 -15.95 1.51 -1.54
C ILE A 294 -14.80 1.87 -2.50
N GLY A 295 -13.67 2.41 -2.01
CA GLY A 295 -12.53 2.77 -2.87
C GLY A 295 -12.67 4.12 -3.60
N PHE A 296 -11.61 4.54 -4.28
CA PHE A 296 -11.60 5.70 -5.17
C PHE A 296 -11.78 5.30 -6.63
N CYS A 297 -12.52 6.11 -7.38
CA CYS A 297 -12.76 5.86 -8.79
C CYS A 297 -11.51 6.12 -9.64
N SER A 298 -11.37 5.36 -10.72
CA SER A 298 -10.37 5.59 -11.75
C SER A 298 -10.98 5.47 -13.14
N MET A 299 -10.53 6.33 -14.05
CA MET A 299 -10.88 6.24 -15.48
C MET A 299 -10.12 5.08 -16.16
N GLY A 300 -9.05 4.59 -15.54
CA GLY A 300 -8.24 3.49 -16.05
C GLY A 300 -7.43 3.86 -17.28
N VAL A 301 -7.01 5.12 -17.43
CA VAL A 301 -6.15 5.56 -18.52
C VAL A 301 -4.77 5.96 -18.00
N SER A 302 -3.76 5.79 -18.83
CA SER A 302 -2.44 6.39 -18.62
C SER A 302 -2.23 7.46 -19.67
N CYS A 303 -1.85 8.66 -19.24
CA CYS A 303 -1.77 9.83 -20.11
C CYS A 303 -0.32 10.31 -20.30
N GLN A 304 -0.06 10.91 -21.45
CA GLN A 304 1.18 11.61 -21.77
C GLN A 304 0.90 13.12 -21.88
N PRO A 305 1.70 13.99 -21.24
CA PRO A 305 1.63 15.43 -21.43
C PRO A 305 1.88 15.87 -22.88
N MET A 306 1.20 16.94 -23.30
CA MET A 306 1.19 17.48 -24.67
C MET A 306 1.86 18.86 -24.76
N GLU A 307 2.83 19.17 -23.89
CA GLU A 307 3.49 20.48 -23.84
C GLU A 307 4.30 20.81 -25.11
N ASN A 308 4.82 19.78 -25.78
CA ASN A 308 5.57 19.94 -27.02
C ASN A 308 4.62 20.34 -28.19
N ALA A 309 4.94 21.39 -28.93
CA ALA A 309 4.08 21.85 -30.03
C ALA A 309 3.97 20.84 -31.18
N GLN A 310 5.02 20.05 -31.45
CA GLN A 310 5.02 19.08 -32.55
C GLN A 310 4.10 17.89 -32.28
N ILE A 311 4.00 17.42 -31.02
CA ILE A 311 3.03 16.36 -30.69
C ILE A 311 1.60 16.88 -30.87
N ARG A 312 1.30 18.10 -30.46
CA ARG A 312 -0.01 18.74 -30.68
C ARG A 312 -0.35 18.88 -32.17
N ASN A 313 0.60 19.35 -32.97
CA ASN A 313 0.43 19.48 -34.42
C ASN A 313 0.20 18.11 -35.08
N ASN A 314 0.93 17.07 -34.66
CA ASN A 314 0.77 15.71 -35.18
C ASN A 314 -0.64 15.16 -34.92
N PHE A 315 -1.20 15.46 -33.75
CA PHE A 315 -2.57 15.09 -33.37
C PHE A 315 -3.63 16.13 -33.77
N GLN A 316 -3.27 17.08 -34.65
CA GLN A 316 -4.19 18.04 -35.27
C GLN A 316 -4.94 18.92 -34.26
N MET A 317 -4.32 19.19 -33.11
CA MET A 317 -4.87 20.14 -32.14
C MET A 317 -4.75 21.56 -32.69
N SER A 318 -5.84 22.34 -32.58
CA SER A 318 -5.79 23.77 -32.87
C SER A 318 -4.95 24.51 -31.82
N PRO A 319 -4.45 25.72 -32.11
CA PRO A 319 -3.59 26.46 -31.18
C PRO A 319 -4.21 26.78 -29.81
N ASP A 320 -5.54 26.82 -29.74
CA ASP A 320 -6.34 27.07 -28.53
C ASP A 320 -6.68 25.80 -27.74
N MET A 321 -6.50 24.61 -28.32
CA MET A 321 -6.75 23.35 -27.64
C MET A 321 -5.63 22.99 -26.67
N THR A 322 -6.02 22.42 -25.53
CA THR A 322 -5.12 21.80 -24.57
C THR A 322 -5.65 20.44 -24.16
N GLY A 323 -4.77 19.56 -23.71
CA GLY A 323 -5.18 18.24 -23.24
C GLY A 323 -4.03 17.28 -23.03
N VAL A 324 -4.36 16.01 -22.77
CA VAL A 324 -3.37 14.95 -22.57
C VAL A 324 -3.65 13.74 -23.47
N LEU A 325 -2.59 13.11 -23.97
CA LEU A 325 -2.70 11.98 -24.90
C LEU A 325 -2.87 10.65 -24.18
N ILE A 326 -3.85 9.84 -24.58
CA ILE A 326 -4.04 8.51 -24.02
C ILE A 326 -2.97 7.55 -24.58
N SER A 327 -2.12 7.05 -23.68
CA SER A 327 -1.05 6.09 -24.00
C SER A 327 -1.46 4.63 -23.77
N LYS A 328 -2.28 4.37 -22.75
CA LYS A 328 -2.74 3.03 -22.35
C LYS A 328 -4.13 3.13 -21.72
N ILE A 329 -4.94 2.09 -21.90
CA ILE A 329 -6.26 1.96 -21.28
C ILE A 329 -6.35 0.60 -20.60
N ASN A 330 -6.86 0.58 -19.37
CA ASN A 330 -7.13 -0.63 -18.61
C ASN A 330 -8.31 -1.38 -19.23
N PRO A 331 -8.15 -2.66 -19.65
CA PRO A 331 -9.23 -3.41 -20.29
C PRO A 331 -10.52 -3.54 -19.46
N LEU A 332 -10.45 -3.36 -18.14
CA LEU A 332 -11.60 -3.47 -17.25
C LEU A 332 -12.34 -2.15 -17.00
N SER A 333 -11.82 -1.02 -17.50
CA SER A 333 -12.49 0.28 -17.39
C SER A 333 -13.52 0.48 -18.51
N ASP A 334 -14.54 1.29 -18.23
CA ASP A 334 -15.55 1.63 -19.24
C ASP A 334 -14.94 2.44 -20.40
N ALA A 335 -13.91 3.25 -20.09
CA ALA A 335 -13.11 3.96 -21.09
C ALA A 335 -12.55 3.04 -22.17
N HIS A 336 -12.22 1.77 -21.87
CA HIS A 336 -11.70 0.82 -22.87
C HIS A 336 -12.70 0.52 -24.00
N ARG A 337 -14.00 0.64 -23.72
CA ARG A 337 -15.06 0.33 -24.69
C ARG A 337 -15.29 1.48 -25.68
N ILE A 338 -14.95 2.71 -25.28
CA ILE A 338 -15.38 3.94 -25.97
C ILE A 338 -14.17 4.75 -26.46
N MET A 339 -13.16 4.89 -25.61
CA MET A 339 -11.92 5.63 -25.88
C MET A 339 -10.89 4.72 -26.54
N LYS A 340 -9.91 5.33 -27.19
CA LYS A 340 -8.84 4.63 -27.90
C LYS A 340 -7.49 5.19 -27.48
N LYS A 341 -6.46 4.36 -27.66
CA LYS A 341 -5.09 4.87 -27.67
C LYS A 341 -5.01 6.00 -28.71
N ASP A 342 -4.24 7.02 -28.38
CA ASP A 342 -3.97 8.20 -29.20
C ASP A 342 -5.13 9.22 -29.29
N ASP A 343 -6.23 9.01 -28.55
CA ASP A 343 -7.18 10.08 -28.25
C ASP A 343 -6.51 11.14 -27.36
N VAL A 344 -6.81 12.42 -27.58
CA VAL A 344 -6.38 13.51 -26.68
C VAL A 344 -7.56 13.93 -25.80
N ILE A 345 -7.46 13.77 -24.48
CA ILE A 345 -8.48 14.21 -23.54
C ILE A 345 -8.39 15.73 -23.38
N LEU A 346 -9.45 16.43 -23.76
CA LEU A 346 -9.54 17.89 -23.76
C LEU A 346 -10.22 18.42 -22.49
N ALA A 347 -11.28 17.73 -22.02
CA ALA A 347 -12.02 18.15 -20.84
C ALA A 347 -12.67 16.97 -20.11
N PHE A 348 -12.87 17.14 -18.81
CA PHE A 348 -13.59 16.21 -17.94
C PHE A 348 -14.69 16.98 -17.19
N ASP A 349 -15.96 16.56 -17.34
CA ASP A 349 -17.15 17.25 -16.84
C ASP A 349 -17.18 18.75 -17.18
N GLY A 350 -16.78 19.08 -18.40
CA GLY A 350 -16.70 20.46 -18.89
C GLY A 350 -15.49 21.26 -18.36
N VAL A 351 -14.67 20.68 -17.47
CA VAL A 351 -13.44 21.32 -16.97
C VAL A 351 -12.31 21.06 -17.97
N PRO A 352 -11.71 22.11 -18.58
CA PRO A 352 -10.64 21.94 -19.56
C PRO A 352 -9.35 21.45 -18.90
N ILE A 353 -8.70 20.48 -19.55
CA ILE A 353 -7.43 19.88 -19.13
C ILE A 353 -6.30 20.55 -19.89
N ALA A 354 -5.27 21.02 -19.17
CA ALA A 354 -4.09 21.62 -19.77
C ALA A 354 -3.11 20.57 -20.32
N ASN A 355 -2.12 21.03 -21.08
CA ASN A 355 -1.11 20.18 -21.71
C ASN A 355 -0.22 19.42 -20.72
N ASP A 356 -0.14 19.86 -19.48
CA ASP A 356 0.57 19.20 -18.38
C ASP A 356 -0.34 18.23 -17.58
N GLY A 357 -1.60 18.07 -17.98
CA GLY A 357 -2.59 17.23 -17.28
C GLY A 357 -3.26 17.91 -16.08
N THR A 358 -3.05 19.21 -15.88
CA THR A 358 -3.67 19.93 -14.77
C THR A 358 -5.01 20.57 -15.15
N VAL A 359 -5.88 20.76 -14.17
CA VAL A 359 -7.15 21.49 -14.23
C VAL A 359 -7.15 22.66 -13.24
N PRO A 360 -7.97 23.71 -13.46
CA PRO A 360 -8.18 24.74 -12.46
C PRO A 360 -8.72 24.15 -11.16
N PHE A 361 -8.16 24.55 -10.01
CA PHE A 361 -8.58 24.04 -8.70
C PHE A 361 -9.24 25.13 -7.84
N ARG A 362 -8.44 26.07 -7.32
CA ARG A 362 -8.92 27.20 -6.51
C ARG A 362 -8.04 28.43 -6.72
N ASN A 363 -8.64 29.62 -6.74
CA ASN A 363 -7.92 30.87 -6.99
C ASN A 363 -7.00 30.79 -8.22
N ARG A 364 -5.68 30.70 -8.01
CA ARG A 364 -4.65 30.58 -9.04
C ARG A 364 -3.93 29.23 -9.02
N GLU A 365 -4.44 28.27 -8.25
CA GLU A 365 -3.88 26.93 -8.08
C GLU A 365 -4.44 25.98 -9.14
N ARG A 366 -3.63 24.99 -9.51
CA ARG A 366 -3.95 23.93 -10.47
C ARG A 366 -3.66 22.58 -9.83
N ILE A 367 -4.44 21.57 -10.17
CA ILE A 367 -4.29 20.19 -9.68
C ILE A 367 -4.38 19.21 -10.85
N THR A 368 -3.86 17.99 -10.74
CA THR A 368 -4.03 16.99 -11.80
C THR A 368 -5.51 16.66 -11.99
N PHE A 369 -5.93 16.38 -13.23
CA PHE A 369 -7.32 16.06 -13.54
C PHE A 369 -7.81 14.77 -12.83
N ASP A 370 -6.89 13.87 -12.45
CA ASP A 370 -7.19 12.67 -11.66
C ASP A 370 -7.95 12.99 -10.37
N HIS A 371 -7.74 14.18 -9.79
CA HIS A 371 -8.51 14.63 -8.62
C HIS A 371 -10.02 14.67 -8.89
N LEU A 372 -10.43 15.15 -10.08
CA LEU A 372 -11.85 15.19 -10.45
C LEU A 372 -12.43 13.78 -10.57
N VAL A 373 -11.62 12.83 -11.07
CA VAL A 373 -12.00 11.43 -11.24
C VAL A 373 -12.11 10.73 -9.88
N SER A 374 -11.12 10.90 -9.00
CA SER A 374 -11.07 10.20 -7.72
C SER A 374 -12.21 10.61 -6.80
N MET A 375 -12.67 11.86 -6.88
CA MET A 375 -13.74 12.39 -6.02
C MET A 375 -15.14 11.95 -6.45
N LYS A 376 -15.29 11.28 -7.60
CA LYS A 376 -16.55 10.71 -8.06
C LYS A 376 -16.97 9.52 -7.21
N LYS A 377 -18.28 9.29 -7.12
CA LYS A 377 -18.82 8.08 -6.51
C LYS A 377 -18.72 6.90 -7.49
N PRO A 378 -18.58 5.66 -6.99
CA PRO A 378 -18.70 4.48 -7.84
C PRO A 378 -20.01 4.49 -8.62
N ASP A 379 -19.93 4.05 -9.87
CA ASP A 379 -21.01 3.99 -10.86
C ASP A 379 -21.58 5.36 -11.29
N GLU A 380 -20.97 6.46 -10.87
CA GLU A 380 -21.26 7.79 -11.41
C GLU A 380 -20.75 7.91 -12.85
N THR A 381 -21.50 8.67 -13.67
CA THR A 381 -21.09 8.98 -15.04
C THR A 381 -20.33 10.30 -15.10
N ALA A 382 -19.38 10.38 -16.03
CA ALA A 382 -18.64 11.60 -16.33
C ALA A 382 -18.60 11.84 -17.84
N LEU A 383 -18.71 13.11 -18.24
CA LEU A 383 -18.58 13.54 -19.62
C LEU A 383 -17.11 13.83 -19.93
N VAL A 384 -16.56 13.12 -20.90
CA VAL A 384 -15.17 13.26 -21.33
C VAL A 384 -15.14 13.72 -22.77
N LYS A 385 -14.61 14.93 -22.98
CA LYS A 385 -14.37 15.47 -24.31
C LYS A 385 -12.99 15.05 -24.78
N VAL A 386 -12.92 14.49 -25.99
CA VAL A 386 -11.66 14.07 -26.61
C VAL A 386 -11.51 14.59 -28.04
N LEU A 387 -10.27 14.72 -28.49
CA LEU A 387 -9.91 14.88 -29.89
C LEU A 387 -9.46 13.52 -30.44
N ARG A 388 -10.10 13.06 -31.52
CA ARG A 388 -9.71 11.85 -32.25
C ARG A 388 -9.59 12.20 -33.72
N GLU A 389 -8.40 12.02 -34.29
CA GLU A 389 -8.13 12.30 -35.71
C GLU A 389 -8.57 13.72 -36.12
N GLY A 390 -8.34 14.71 -35.24
CA GLY A 390 -8.69 16.12 -35.47
C GLY A 390 -10.17 16.47 -35.27
N VAL A 391 -11.02 15.52 -34.88
CA VAL A 391 -12.46 15.74 -34.62
C VAL A 391 -12.75 15.62 -33.13
N GLU A 392 -13.50 16.60 -32.59
CA GLU A 392 -13.99 16.54 -31.21
C GLU A 392 -15.09 15.49 -31.06
N HIS A 393 -14.98 14.68 -30.02
CA HIS A 393 -16.01 13.77 -29.56
C HIS A 393 -16.28 14.00 -28.08
N GLU A 394 -17.50 13.70 -27.65
CA GLU A 394 -17.88 13.73 -26.25
C GLU A 394 -18.48 12.37 -25.88
N PHE A 395 -17.95 11.77 -24.82
CA PHE A 395 -18.30 10.44 -24.37
C PHE A 395 -18.74 10.48 -22.91
N SER A 396 -19.83 9.79 -22.60
CA SER A 396 -20.21 9.49 -21.22
C SER A 396 -19.54 8.18 -20.81
N ILE A 397 -18.75 8.21 -19.74
CA ILE A 397 -18.10 7.02 -19.17
C ILE A 397 -18.60 6.78 -17.75
N THR A 398 -18.76 5.51 -17.36
CA THR A 398 -19.05 5.14 -15.98
C THR A 398 -17.75 4.88 -15.21
N LEU A 399 -17.60 5.51 -14.05
CA LEU A 399 -16.41 5.42 -13.23
C LEU A 399 -16.59 4.41 -12.10
N LYS A 400 -15.54 3.64 -11.83
CA LYS A 400 -15.50 2.68 -10.73
C LYS A 400 -14.07 2.51 -10.23
N PRO A 401 -13.88 2.02 -9.00
CA PRO A 401 -12.58 1.54 -8.56
C PRO A 401 -12.07 0.43 -9.48
N LEU A 402 -10.77 0.45 -9.78
CA LEU A 402 -10.13 -0.54 -10.64
C LEU A 402 -9.10 -1.33 -9.85
N GLN A 403 -9.28 -2.65 -9.81
CA GLN A 403 -8.34 -3.54 -9.16
C GLN A 403 -7.13 -3.82 -10.08
N PRO A 404 -5.89 -3.71 -9.57
CA PRO A 404 -4.70 -4.08 -10.32
C PRO A 404 -4.63 -5.61 -10.51
N LEU A 405 -3.94 -6.06 -11.55
CA LEU A 405 -3.71 -7.50 -11.78
C LEU A 405 -2.88 -8.14 -10.65
N VAL A 406 -1.89 -7.40 -10.17
CA VAL A 406 -1.06 -7.77 -9.02
C VAL A 406 -1.37 -6.78 -7.89
N PRO A 407 -2.08 -7.21 -6.84
CA PRO A 407 -2.41 -6.37 -5.69
C PRO A 407 -1.16 -5.74 -5.07
N VAL A 408 -1.19 -4.42 -4.84
CA VAL A 408 -0.06 -3.68 -4.27
C VAL A 408 0.02 -3.86 -2.75
N HIS A 409 -1.13 -3.95 -2.10
CA HIS A 409 -1.26 -4.22 -0.67
C HIS A 409 -2.43 -5.19 -0.42
N GLN A 410 -2.34 -5.98 0.65
CA GLN A 410 -3.37 -6.91 1.11
C GLN A 410 -3.38 -6.93 2.64
N PHE A 411 -3.80 -5.82 3.23
CA PHE A 411 -3.96 -5.72 4.68
C PHE A 411 -5.28 -6.37 5.12
N ASP A 412 -5.31 -6.78 6.39
CA ASP A 412 -6.50 -7.28 7.09
C ASP A 412 -7.14 -8.52 6.41
N GLN A 413 -6.37 -9.20 5.56
CA GLN A 413 -6.77 -10.40 4.83
C GLN A 413 -5.63 -11.42 4.84
N LEU A 414 -5.99 -12.71 4.99
CA LEU A 414 -5.02 -13.78 4.86
C LEU A 414 -4.77 -14.08 3.37
N PRO A 415 -3.51 -14.31 2.95
CA PRO A 415 -3.19 -14.65 1.58
C PRO A 415 -3.80 -16.00 1.20
N SER A 416 -4.48 -16.04 0.05
CA SER A 416 -5.01 -17.29 -0.49
C SER A 416 -3.87 -18.23 -0.88
N TYR A 417 -4.02 -19.53 -0.62
CA TYR A 417 -3.07 -20.54 -1.03
C TYR A 417 -3.72 -21.90 -1.27
N TYR A 418 -3.07 -22.71 -2.08
CA TYR A 418 -3.45 -24.10 -2.32
C TYR A 418 -2.19 -24.97 -2.40
N ILE A 419 -2.22 -26.14 -1.77
CA ILE A 419 -1.10 -27.09 -1.73
C ILE A 419 -1.56 -28.42 -2.32
N PHE A 420 -0.84 -28.89 -3.33
CA PHE A 420 -1.08 -30.19 -3.95
C PHE A 420 0.23 -30.89 -4.26
N ALA A 421 0.41 -32.12 -3.76
CA ALA A 421 1.64 -32.91 -3.88
C ALA A 421 2.92 -32.15 -3.44
N GLY A 422 2.78 -31.25 -2.47
CA GLY A 422 3.87 -30.40 -1.97
C GLY A 422 4.11 -29.11 -2.77
N PHE A 423 3.52 -28.95 -3.95
CA PHE A 423 3.56 -27.67 -4.66
C PHE A 423 2.67 -26.65 -3.96
N VAL A 424 3.24 -25.49 -3.63
CA VAL A 424 2.54 -24.39 -2.97
C VAL A 424 2.16 -23.35 -4.01
N PHE A 425 0.87 -23.23 -4.30
CA PHE A 425 0.32 -22.26 -5.24
C PHE A 425 -0.21 -21.04 -4.50
N VAL A 426 0.18 -19.84 -4.96
CA VAL A 426 -0.29 -18.56 -4.44
C VAL A 426 -0.57 -17.59 -5.59
N PRO A 427 -1.48 -16.61 -5.44
CA PRO A 427 -1.55 -15.49 -6.36
C PRO A 427 -0.32 -14.60 -6.17
N LEU A 428 0.28 -14.11 -7.24
CA LEU A 428 1.32 -13.10 -7.17
C LEU A 428 0.72 -11.79 -6.66
N THR A 429 1.33 -11.23 -5.61
CA THR A 429 1.00 -9.94 -5.01
C THR A 429 2.30 -9.18 -4.74
N GLN A 430 2.27 -7.85 -4.66
CA GLN A 430 3.47 -7.11 -4.26
C GLN A 430 3.90 -7.42 -2.81
N PRO A 431 3.00 -7.66 -1.83
CA PRO A 431 3.40 -8.15 -0.51
C PRO A 431 4.21 -9.47 -0.56
N TYR A 432 3.92 -10.37 -1.51
CA TYR A 432 4.78 -11.54 -1.76
C TYR A 432 6.19 -11.13 -2.20
N LEU A 433 6.31 -10.16 -3.12
CA LEU A 433 7.61 -9.64 -3.55
C LEU A 433 8.33 -8.88 -2.42
N HIS A 434 7.62 -8.20 -1.54
CA HIS A 434 8.19 -7.48 -0.40
C HIS A 434 8.85 -8.42 0.63
N GLU A 435 8.54 -9.72 0.63
CA GLU A 435 9.24 -10.70 1.49
C GLU A 435 10.72 -10.86 1.13
N TYR A 436 11.16 -10.42 -0.06
CA TYR A 436 12.57 -10.37 -0.46
C TYR A 436 13.36 -9.20 0.18
N GLY A 437 12.71 -8.41 1.05
CA GLY A 437 13.33 -7.34 1.84
C GLY A 437 13.04 -5.93 1.30
N GLU A 438 13.65 -4.92 1.92
CA GLU A 438 13.43 -3.51 1.57
C GLU A 438 13.79 -3.19 0.12
N ASP A 439 14.83 -3.83 -0.42
CA ASP A 439 15.29 -3.70 -1.81
C ASP A 439 14.66 -4.75 -2.75
N TRP A 440 13.41 -5.16 -2.48
CA TRP A 440 12.69 -6.19 -3.24
C TRP A 440 12.71 -5.96 -4.75
N TYR A 441 12.71 -4.70 -5.20
CA TYR A 441 12.73 -4.36 -6.61
C TYR A 441 13.96 -4.95 -7.31
N ASN A 442 15.11 -4.99 -6.63
CA ASN A 442 16.37 -5.53 -7.15
C ASN A 442 16.62 -6.98 -6.73
N THR A 443 16.07 -7.43 -5.61
CA THR A 443 16.32 -8.78 -5.06
C THR A 443 15.28 -9.82 -5.47
N SER A 444 14.06 -9.42 -5.80
CA SER A 444 13.00 -10.33 -6.24
C SER A 444 13.23 -10.82 -7.68
N PRO A 445 12.60 -11.94 -8.08
CA PRO A 445 12.74 -12.49 -9.43
C PRO A 445 12.28 -11.47 -10.49
N ARG A 446 13.19 -11.06 -11.37
CA ARG A 446 12.93 -10.02 -12.38
C ARG A 446 11.68 -10.28 -13.21
N GLY A 447 11.45 -11.53 -13.60
CA GLY A 447 10.26 -11.93 -14.35
C GLY A 447 8.97 -11.63 -13.60
N LEU A 448 8.89 -11.92 -12.30
CA LEU A 448 7.70 -11.61 -11.49
C LEU A 448 7.55 -10.12 -11.24
N CYS A 449 8.66 -9.43 -10.94
CA CYS A 449 8.70 -7.99 -10.70
C CYS A 449 8.21 -7.19 -11.93
N GLU A 450 8.72 -7.51 -13.13
CA GLU A 450 8.29 -6.82 -14.36
C GLU A 450 6.79 -6.97 -14.63
N ARG A 451 6.24 -8.14 -14.34
CA ARG A 451 4.82 -8.44 -14.54
C ARG A 451 3.96 -7.72 -13.53
N ALA A 452 4.36 -7.71 -12.27
CA ALA A 452 3.71 -6.97 -11.19
C ALA A 452 3.60 -5.47 -11.48
N LEU A 453 4.57 -4.89 -12.18
CA LEU A 453 4.63 -3.46 -12.45
C LEU A 453 3.99 -3.04 -13.79
N LYS A 454 3.92 -3.92 -14.78
CA LYS A 454 3.56 -3.55 -16.17
C LYS A 454 2.28 -4.18 -16.71
N GLU A 455 1.93 -5.39 -16.25
CA GLU A 455 0.78 -6.12 -16.78
C GLU A 455 -0.54 -5.53 -16.25
N LEU A 456 -1.56 -5.50 -17.11
CA LEU A 456 -2.92 -5.12 -16.75
C LEU A 456 -3.83 -6.34 -16.83
N PRO A 457 -4.91 -6.38 -16.02
CA PRO A 457 -5.85 -7.48 -16.08
C PRO A 457 -6.60 -7.45 -17.41
N LYS A 458 -6.81 -8.65 -17.98
CA LYS A 458 -7.58 -8.85 -19.22
C LYS A 458 -9.02 -9.28 -18.92
N LYS A 459 -9.25 -9.88 -17.76
CA LYS A 459 -10.56 -10.35 -17.28
C LYS A 459 -10.76 -9.95 -15.82
N ALA A 460 -12.01 -9.77 -15.41
CA ALA A 460 -12.34 -9.54 -14.00
C ALA A 460 -11.92 -10.75 -13.15
N GLY A 461 -11.34 -10.49 -11.98
CA GLY A 461 -10.87 -11.54 -11.06
C GLY A 461 -9.67 -12.36 -11.57
N GLN A 462 -8.97 -11.90 -12.61
CA GLN A 462 -7.75 -12.55 -13.09
C GLN A 462 -6.63 -12.44 -12.06
N GLN A 463 -5.89 -13.53 -11.84
CA GLN A 463 -4.71 -13.55 -10.99
C GLN A 463 -3.54 -14.25 -11.69
N LEU A 464 -2.31 -13.86 -11.37
CA LEU A 464 -1.12 -14.58 -11.77
C LEU A 464 -0.80 -15.65 -10.72
N VAL A 465 -1.22 -16.89 -10.95
CA VAL A 465 -0.96 -17.99 -10.00
C VAL A 465 0.45 -18.52 -10.21
N ILE A 466 1.26 -18.52 -9.15
CA ILE A 466 2.64 -18.99 -9.17
C ILE A 466 2.84 -20.22 -8.30
N VAL A 467 3.81 -21.06 -8.65
CA VAL A 467 4.42 -22.02 -7.74
C VAL A 467 5.38 -21.25 -6.85
N SER A 468 5.00 -20.99 -5.61
CA SER A 468 5.86 -20.27 -4.65
C SER A 468 7.08 -21.12 -4.27
N GLN A 469 6.84 -22.39 -3.93
CA GLN A 469 7.87 -23.34 -3.51
C GLN A 469 7.36 -24.79 -3.63
N VAL A 470 8.27 -25.75 -3.44
CA VAL A 470 7.95 -27.18 -3.38
C VAL A 470 8.37 -27.73 -2.02
N LEU A 471 7.40 -28.27 -1.27
CA LEU A 471 7.61 -29.05 -0.07
C LEU A 471 8.08 -30.45 -0.49
N VAL A 472 9.37 -30.70 -0.32
CA VAL A 472 10.06 -31.88 -0.87
C VAL A 472 9.50 -33.20 -0.34
N ASP A 473 9.17 -34.09 -1.26
CA ASP A 473 8.70 -35.45 -1.00
C ASP A 473 8.97 -36.35 -2.21
N ASP A 474 8.94 -37.67 -2.03
CA ASP A 474 9.23 -38.63 -3.11
C ASP A 474 8.34 -38.41 -4.34
N ILE A 475 7.08 -37.99 -4.15
CA ILE A 475 6.13 -37.73 -5.24
C ILE A 475 6.56 -36.58 -6.18
N ASN A 476 7.38 -35.65 -5.70
CA ASN A 476 7.83 -34.47 -6.44
C ASN A 476 9.35 -34.46 -6.70
N THR A 477 9.99 -35.63 -6.64
CA THR A 477 11.41 -35.82 -6.98
C THR A 477 11.73 -35.26 -8.37
N GLY A 478 12.77 -34.44 -8.46
CA GLY A 478 13.20 -33.74 -9.68
C GLY A 478 12.56 -32.37 -9.89
N TYR A 479 11.56 -32.00 -9.08
CA TYR A 479 10.88 -30.71 -9.15
C TYR A 479 11.22 -29.77 -7.97
N GLU A 480 12.13 -30.16 -7.08
CA GLU A 480 12.40 -29.50 -5.79
C GLU A 480 12.89 -28.06 -5.92
N ARG A 481 13.39 -27.68 -7.11
CA ARG A 481 13.91 -26.34 -7.42
C ARG A 481 12.93 -25.49 -8.22
N LEU A 482 11.71 -25.98 -8.48
CA LEU A 482 10.68 -25.18 -9.12
C LEU A 482 10.11 -24.20 -8.10
N ALA A 483 10.31 -22.92 -8.35
CA ALA A 483 9.78 -21.82 -7.55
C ALA A 483 9.65 -20.60 -8.46
N GLU A 484 8.76 -19.68 -8.10
CA GLU A 484 8.61 -18.36 -8.71
C GLU A 484 8.16 -18.40 -10.19
N LEU A 485 7.49 -19.49 -10.60
CA LEU A 485 7.01 -19.72 -11.97
C LEU A 485 5.49 -19.65 -12.03
N GLN A 486 4.95 -18.98 -13.03
CA GLN A 486 3.51 -18.94 -13.22
C GLN A 486 3.00 -20.27 -13.79
N VAL A 487 1.92 -20.79 -13.21
CA VAL A 487 1.14 -21.87 -13.83
C VAL A 487 0.25 -21.25 -14.92
N LYS A 488 0.53 -21.59 -16.18
CA LYS A 488 -0.25 -21.12 -17.33
C LYS A 488 -1.46 -22.02 -17.59
N LYS A 489 -1.27 -23.33 -17.50
CA LYS A 489 -2.31 -24.31 -17.86
C LYS A 489 -2.33 -25.51 -16.92
N VAL A 490 -3.52 -26.09 -16.76
CA VAL A 490 -3.75 -27.41 -16.15
C VAL A 490 -4.40 -28.30 -17.20
N ASN A 491 -3.79 -29.42 -17.54
CA ASN A 491 -4.27 -30.36 -18.57
C ASN A 491 -4.66 -29.67 -19.91
N GLY A 492 -3.91 -28.62 -20.29
CA GLY A 492 -4.16 -27.85 -21.51
C GLY A 492 -5.17 -26.69 -21.38
N VAL A 493 -5.88 -26.56 -20.25
CA VAL A 493 -6.83 -25.48 -19.97
C VAL A 493 -6.10 -24.30 -19.31
N GLU A 494 -6.34 -23.07 -19.79
CA GLU A 494 -5.72 -21.87 -19.22
C GLU A 494 -6.21 -21.55 -17.80
N VAL A 495 -5.29 -21.13 -16.94
CA VAL A 495 -5.58 -20.75 -15.56
C VAL A 495 -5.93 -19.26 -15.49
N ASP A 496 -7.13 -18.95 -14.98
CA ASP A 496 -7.57 -17.56 -14.80
C ASP A 496 -7.18 -16.99 -13.43
N ASN A 497 -7.29 -17.78 -12.36
CA ASN A 497 -6.97 -17.40 -10.99
C ASN A 497 -6.77 -18.64 -10.09
N LEU A 498 -6.43 -18.44 -8.80
CA LEU A 498 -6.10 -19.54 -7.90
C LEU A 498 -7.29 -20.47 -7.65
N ARG A 499 -8.50 -19.93 -7.56
CA ARG A 499 -9.72 -20.74 -7.42
C ARG A 499 -9.94 -21.63 -8.64
N HIS A 500 -9.79 -21.08 -9.84
CA HIS A 500 -9.88 -21.85 -11.08
C HIS A 500 -8.81 -22.94 -11.14
N LEU A 501 -7.55 -22.66 -10.76
CA LEU A 501 -6.50 -23.67 -10.65
C LEU A 501 -6.88 -24.80 -9.69
N CYS A 502 -7.38 -24.46 -8.50
CA CYS A 502 -7.84 -25.44 -7.51
C CYS A 502 -8.95 -26.33 -8.09
N GLN A 503 -9.95 -25.74 -8.77
CA GLN A 503 -11.03 -26.50 -9.38
C GLN A 503 -10.55 -27.44 -10.49
N LEU A 504 -9.61 -26.99 -11.35
CA LEU A 504 -9.05 -27.83 -12.41
C LEU A 504 -8.28 -29.03 -11.85
N ILE A 505 -7.58 -28.86 -10.72
CA ILE A 505 -6.83 -29.93 -10.07
C ILE A 505 -7.77 -30.88 -9.32
N GLU A 506 -8.71 -30.37 -8.53
CA GLU A 506 -9.65 -31.21 -7.75
C GLU A 506 -10.62 -31.99 -8.64
N ASN A 507 -10.97 -31.45 -9.82
CA ASN A 507 -11.83 -32.13 -10.79
C ASN A 507 -11.06 -32.97 -11.83
N CYS A 508 -9.75 -33.18 -11.64
CA CYS A 508 -8.94 -33.96 -12.55
C CYS A 508 -9.42 -35.42 -12.62
N ASP A 509 -9.87 -35.84 -13.81
CA ASP A 509 -10.35 -37.19 -14.11
C ASP A 509 -9.30 -38.05 -14.84
N THR A 510 -8.21 -37.44 -15.30
CA THR A 510 -7.09 -38.13 -15.94
C THR A 510 -6.16 -38.79 -14.92
N VAL A 511 -5.49 -39.86 -15.35
CA VAL A 511 -4.47 -40.55 -14.52
C VAL A 511 -3.30 -39.62 -14.20
N ASN A 512 -2.89 -38.82 -15.18
CA ASN A 512 -1.80 -37.87 -15.06
C ASN A 512 -2.36 -36.45 -15.01
N LEU A 513 -1.96 -35.70 -13.97
CA LEU A 513 -2.14 -34.27 -13.89
C LEU A 513 -0.93 -33.60 -14.55
N ARG A 514 -1.17 -32.69 -15.49
CA ARG A 514 -0.16 -31.89 -16.18
C ARG A 514 -0.33 -30.41 -15.86
N LEU A 515 0.75 -29.75 -15.44
CA LEU A 515 0.81 -28.30 -15.27
C LEU A 515 1.85 -27.72 -16.23
N ASP A 516 1.46 -26.76 -17.07
CA ASP A 516 2.38 -26.06 -17.97
C ASP A 516 2.76 -24.71 -17.35
N LEU A 517 4.06 -24.44 -17.25
CA LEU A 517 4.62 -23.24 -16.63
C LEU A 517 4.95 -22.17 -17.68
N ASP A 518 5.20 -20.94 -17.23
CA ASP A 518 5.48 -19.80 -18.11
C ASP A 518 6.85 -19.82 -18.80
N ASP A 519 7.78 -20.65 -18.32
CA ASP A 519 9.09 -20.86 -18.91
C ASP A 519 9.22 -22.16 -19.72
N GLU A 520 8.10 -22.65 -20.24
CA GLU A 520 7.97 -23.86 -21.07
C GLU A 520 8.21 -25.19 -20.34
N ARG A 521 8.59 -25.17 -19.06
CA ARG A 521 8.66 -26.38 -18.24
C ARG A 521 7.28 -26.94 -17.94
N VAL A 522 7.24 -28.24 -17.65
CA VAL A 522 6.01 -28.99 -17.37
C VAL A 522 6.19 -29.82 -16.10
N ILE A 523 5.18 -29.82 -15.25
CA ILE A 523 5.06 -30.74 -14.11
C ILE A 523 4.05 -31.82 -14.49
N VAL A 524 4.42 -33.09 -14.32
CA VAL A 524 3.51 -34.22 -14.50
C VAL A 524 3.52 -35.09 -13.25
N LEU A 525 2.34 -35.39 -12.72
CA LEU A 525 2.13 -36.20 -11.53
C LEU A 525 1.05 -37.26 -11.77
N ASN A 526 1.20 -38.45 -11.18
CA ASN A 526 0.06 -39.35 -11.04
C ASN A 526 -0.93 -38.75 -10.05
N TYR A 527 -2.16 -38.48 -10.49
CA TYR A 527 -3.13 -37.71 -9.71
C TYR A 527 -3.51 -38.38 -8.38
N GLN A 528 -3.77 -39.70 -8.39
CA GLN A 528 -4.16 -40.43 -7.18
C GLN A 528 -3.02 -40.50 -6.15
N SER A 529 -1.80 -40.80 -6.59
CA SER A 529 -0.63 -40.78 -5.71
C SER A 529 -0.35 -39.39 -5.15
N ALA A 530 -0.50 -38.34 -5.96
CA ALA A 530 -0.36 -36.94 -5.56
C ALA A 530 -1.35 -36.52 -4.46
N ARG A 531 -2.63 -36.93 -4.58
CA ARG A 531 -3.64 -36.69 -3.53
C ARG A 531 -3.25 -37.31 -2.20
N ILE A 532 -2.86 -38.59 -2.21
CA ILE A 532 -2.46 -39.30 -0.99
C ILE A 532 -1.21 -38.65 -0.35
N ALA A 533 -0.21 -38.31 -1.18
CA ALA A 533 1.02 -37.69 -0.71
C ALA A 533 0.77 -36.32 -0.06
N THR A 534 -0.18 -35.54 -0.57
CA THR A 534 -0.52 -34.22 -0.03
C THR A 534 -0.78 -34.27 1.47
N SER A 535 -1.63 -35.19 1.96
CA SER A 535 -1.93 -35.31 3.39
C SER A 535 -0.70 -35.68 4.24
N LEU A 536 0.20 -36.51 3.72
CA LEU A 536 1.44 -36.89 4.40
C LEU A 536 2.41 -35.71 4.50
N ILE A 537 2.53 -34.92 3.42
CA ILE A 537 3.38 -33.73 3.36
C ILE A 537 2.90 -32.68 4.36
N LEU A 538 1.59 -32.36 4.39
CA LEU A 538 1.05 -31.39 5.33
C LEU A 538 1.35 -31.77 6.78
N LYS A 539 1.18 -33.06 7.14
CA LYS A 539 1.50 -33.57 8.47
C LYS A 539 3.00 -33.42 8.80
N ARG A 540 3.89 -33.72 7.85
CA ARG A 540 5.35 -33.58 8.01
C ARG A 540 5.75 -32.12 8.27
N HIS A 541 5.16 -31.20 7.51
CA HIS A 541 5.46 -29.77 7.59
C HIS A 541 4.61 -29.01 8.64
N ARG A 542 3.73 -29.71 9.37
CA ARG A 542 2.81 -29.13 10.38
C ARG A 542 1.93 -28.02 9.81
N ILE A 543 1.46 -28.23 8.58
CA ILE A 543 0.55 -27.32 7.90
C ILE A 543 -0.88 -27.77 8.22
N ALA A 544 -1.71 -26.86 8.73
CA ALA A 544 -3.04 -27.19 9.23
C ALA A 544 -4.03 -27.60 8.12
N SER A 545 -3.92 -26.99 6.94
CA SER A 545 -4.82 -27.21 5.80
C SER A 545 -4.04 -27.18 4.49
N ALA A 546 -4.52 -27.92 3.49
CA ALA A 546 -4.00 -27.83 2.12
C ALA A 546 -4.39 -26.51 1.44
N ILE A 547 -5.45 -25.88 1.91
CA ILE A 547 -6.18 -24.83 1.21
C ILE A 547 -6.61 -23.73 2.18
N SER A 548 -6.52 -22.48 1.73
CA SER A 548 -7.04 -21.33 2.48
C SER A 548 -8.57 -21.32 2.55
N SER A 549 -9.11 -20.68 3.57
CA SER A 549 -10.55 -20.71 3.88
C SER A 549 -11.42 -20.06 2.80
N ASP A 550 -10.92 -19.02 2.12
CA ASP A 550 -11.62 -18.34 1.04
C ASP A 550 -11.92 -19.27 -0.15
N LEU A 551 -11.06 -20.25 -0.41
CA LEU A 551 -11.23 -21.19 -1.51
C LEU A 551 -12.17 -22.36 -1.18
N LEU A 552 -12.46 -22.61 0.10
CA LEU A 552 -13.42 -23.64 0.54
C LEU A 552 -14.88 -23.24 0.32
N ILE A 553 -15.15 -21.93 0.24
CA ILE A 553 -16.51 -21.41 0.11
C ILE A 553 -16.94 -21.49 -1.36
N GLU A 554 -17.96 -22.30 -1.66
CA GLU A 554 -18.78 -22.15 -2.87
C GLU A 554 -19.57 -20.85 -2.74
N GLN A 555 -19.00 -19.72 -3.17
CA GLN A 555 -19.80 -18.51 -3.33
C GLN A 555 -20.68 -18.69 -4.57
N ASN A 556 -21.98 -18.92 -4.35
CA ASN A 556 -22.99 -18.76 -5.37
C ASN A 556 -22.87 -17.33 -5.94
N PRO A 557 -22.64 -17.14 -7.25
CA PRO A 557 -22.40 -15.82 -7.85
C PRO A 557 -23.61 -14.86 -7.78
N ALA A 558 -24.73 -15.26 -7.18
CA ALA A 558 -25.92 -14.44 -6.99
C ALA A 558 -25.84 -13.47 -5.79
N THR A 559 -24.88 -13.63 -4.86
CA THR A 559 -24.92 -12.94 -3.56
C THR A 559 -24.13 -11.62 -3.51
N GLU A 560 -23.22 -11.35 -4.46
CA GLU A 560 -22.47 -10.07 -4.49
C GLU A 560 -23.17 -8.95 -5.27
N LEU A 561 -24.11 -9.28 -6.16
CA LEU A 561 -24.89 -8.27 -6.92
C LEU A 561 -26.22 -7.88 -6.25
N ALA A 562 -26.71 -8.69 -5.30
CA ALA A 562 -27.99 -8.44 -4.64
C ALA A 562 -27.91 -7.48 -3.43
N SER A 563 -26.72 -7.28 -2.84
CA SER A 563 -26.55 -6.41 -1.66
C SER A 563 -26.38 -4.92 -1.97
N CYS A 564 -26.25 -4.54 -3.25
CA CYS A 564 -26.26 -3.13 -3.69
C CYS A 564 -27.61 -2.69 -4.28
N SER A 565 -28.63 -3.56 -4.33
CA SER A 565 -29.91 -3.28 -4.99
C SER A 565 -31.12 -3.20 -4.04
N ALA A 566 -30.92 -3.32 -2.72
CA ALA A 566 -32.00 -3.23 -1.76
C ALA A 566 -31.53 -2.66 -0.42
N VAL A 567 -31.61 -1.34 -0.29
CA VAL A 567 -32.41 -0.57 0.70
C VAL A 567 -32.10 0.91 0.51
#